data_AF-A0A0E9LUA6-F1
#
_entry.id   AF-A0A0E9LUA6-F1
#
_cell.length_a   1.000
_cell.length_b   1.000
_cell.length_c   1.000
_cell.angle_alpha   90.00
_cell.angle_beta   90.00
_cell.angle_gamma   90.00
#
_symmetry.space_group_name_H-M   'P 1'
#
loop_
_entity.id
_entity.type
_entity.pdbx_description
1 polymer ?
#
loop_
_entity_poly.entity_id
_entity_poly.type
_entity_poly.pdbx_seq_one_letter_code
_entity_poly.pdbx_strand_id
1 'polypeptide(L)' 'MDKEETKSNNGAWTIGWGWYVAVPLLVVLGLAAKKGAYETLVSKHQPALDILKERYAKGEIDREKYEEMVNDVLAV' A
#
# COMPACT_ATOMS: atom_id res chain seq x y z
N MET A 1 29.48 19.85 27.43
CA MET A 1 28.31 20.12 28.29
C MET A 1 27.94 21.56 27.99
N ASP A 2 26.79 21.92 27.41
CA ASP A 2 25.46 21.32 27.53
C ASP A 2 24.63 21.54 26.25
N LYS A 3 23.84 20.55 25.86
CA LYS A 3 22.83 20.70 24.80
C LYS A 3 21.58 21.26 25.46
N GLU A 4 21.20 22.47 25.07
CA GLU A 4 19.93 23.05 25.47
C GLU A 4 18.80 22.23 24.85
N GLU A 5 18.20 21.36 25.65
CA GLU A 5 16.95 20.71 25.29
C GLU A 5 15.85 21.77 25.35
N THR A 6 15.41 22.20 24.18
CA THR A 6 14.26 23.10 24.03
C THR A 6 13.02 22.39 24.57
N LYS A 7 12.71 22.66 25.84
CA LYS A 7 11.48 22.24 26.49
C LYS A 7 10.32 22.89 25.72
N SER A 8 9.68 22.11 24.85
CA SER A 8 8.48 22.51 24.12
C SER A 8 7.30 22.54 25.10
N ASN A 9 7.04 23.72 25.63
CA ASN A 9 5.85 24.09 26.38
C ASN A 9 4.64 24.28 25.44
N ASN A 10 4.35 23.27 24.61
CA ASN A 10 3.21 23.26 23.68
C ASN A 10 2.04 22.39 24.16
N GLY A 11 2.17 21.69 25.29
CA GLY A 11 1.21 20.68 25.74
C GLY A 11 -0.22 21.19 26.00
N ALA A 12 -0.41 22.49 26.28
CA ALA A 12 -1.74 23.08 26.49
C ALA A 12 -2.34 23.66 25.19
N TRP A 13 -1.52 24.06 24.21
CA TRP A 13 -1.97 24.67 22.96
C TRP A 13 -2.30 23.61 21.88
N THR A 14 -1.71 22.43 21.98
CA THR A 14 -1.96 21.28 21.08
C THR A 14 -3.31 20.59 21.31
N ILE A 15 -3.88 20.68 22.52
CA ILE A 15 -5.07 19.91 22.89
C ILE A 15 -6.35 20.50 22.26
N GLY A 16 -6.46 21.83 22.14
CA GLY A 16 -7.64 22.48 21.57
C GLY A 16 -7.62 22.62 20.05
N TRP A 17 -6.50 23.12 19.49
CA TRP A 17 -6.39 23.44 18.07
C TRP A 17 -5.51 22.45 17.29
N GLY A 18 -4.65 21.70 17.98
CA GLY A 18 -3.73 20.76 17.34
C GLY A 18 -4.43 19.61 16.63
N TRP A 19 -5.62 19.19 17.08
CA TRP A 19 -6.40 18.15 16.40
C TRP A 19 -6.91 18.56 15.02
N TYR A 20 -7.22 19.85 14.80
CA TYR A 20 -7.65 20.32 13.48
C TYR A 20 -6.55 20.22 12.43
N VAL A 21 -5.28 20.15 12.84
CA VAL A 21 -4.14 19.91 11.94
C VAL A 21 -3.72 18.44 11.97
N ALA A 22 -3.67 17.83 13.14
CA ALA A 22 -3.22 16.44 13.31
C ALA A 22 -4.17 15.43 12.66
N VAL A 23 -5.49 15.61 12.77
CA VAL A 23 -6.48 14.69 12.18
C VAL A 23 -6.41 14.67 10.65
N PRO A 24 -6.52 15.79 9.91
CA PRO A 24 -6.42 15.74 8.46
C PRO A 24 -5.03 15.27 8.01
N LEU A 25 -3.96 15.62 8.72
CA LEU A 25 -2.62 15.12 8.43
C LEU A 25 -2.55 13.59 8.52
N LEU A 26 -3.07 13.00 9.61
CA LEU A 26 -3.14 11.54 9.78
C LEU A 26 -4.05 10.88 8.75
N VAL A 27 -5.17 11.49 8.38
CA VAL A 27 -6.07 10.97 7.33
C VAL A 27 -5.36 10.93 5.98
N VAL A 28 -4.66 12.01 5.60
CA VAL A 28 -3.92 12.07 4.32
C VAL A 28 -2.78 11.04 4.32
N LEU A 29 -2.02 10.93 5.42
CA LEU A 29 -0.96 9.93 5.58
C LEU A 29 -1.52 8.50 5.52
N GLY A 30 -2.65 8.26 6.18
CA GLY A 30 -3.33 6.96 6.17
C GLY A 30 -3.85 6.56 4.80
N LEU A 31 -4.41 7.50 4.02
CA LEU A 31 -4.89 7.24 2.65
C LEU A 31 -3.74 6.99 1.67
N ALA A 32 -2.64 7.74 1.79
CA ALA A 32 -1.44 7.53 0.98
C ALA A 32 -0.81 6.16 1.28
N ALA A 33 -0.69 5.81 2.57
CA ALA A 33 -0.19 4.51 3.00
C ALA A 33 -1.11 3.36 2.59
N LYS A 34 -2.44 3.51 2.71
CA LYS A 34 -3.41 2.52 2.20
C LYS A 34 -3.19 2.28 0.72
N LYS A 35 -3.15 3.32 -0.12
CA LYS A 35 -3.02 3.16 -1.58
C LYS A 35 -1.74 2.41 -1.98
N GLY A 36 -0.59 2.75 -1.41
CA GLY A 36 0.67 2.03 -1.71
C GLY A 36 0.73 0.61 -1.12
N ALA A 37 0.19 0.43 0.09
CA ALA A 37 0.10 -0.89 0.71
C ALA A 37 -0.90 -1.80 0.01
N TYR A 38 -1.98 -1.28 -0.59
CA TYR A 38 -2.91 -2.08 -1.36
C TYR A 38 -2.27 -2.66 -2.61
N GLU A 39 -1.47 -1.91 -3.36
CA GLU A 39 -0.75 -2.50 -4.50
C GLU A 39 0.23 -3.59 -4.05
N THR A 40 0.89 -3.41 -2.92
CA THR A 40 1.88 -4.37 -2.41
C THR A 40 1.23 -5.60 -1.76
N LEU A 41 0.09 -5.43 -1.09
CA LEU A 41 -0.64 -6.52 -0.41
C LEU A 41 -1.57 -7.28 -1.37
N VAL A 42 -2.13 -6.61 -2.39
CA VAL A 42 -2.94 -7.26 -3.44
C VAL A 42 -2.03 -8.01 -4.43
N SER A 43 -0.86 -7.46 -4.79
CA SER A 43 0.13 -8.17 -5.62
C SER A 43 0.71 -9.42 -4.94
N LYS A 44 0.58 -9.54 -3.61
CA LYS A 44 1.02 -10.72 -2.87
C LYS A 44 0.07 -11.92 -3.01
N HIS A 45 -1.18 -11.73 -3.46
CA HIS A 45 -2.16 -12.79 -3.29
C HIS A 45 -1.99 -13.95 -4.28
N GLN A 46 -1.59 -13.72 -5.54
CA GLN A 46 -1.33 -14.80 -6.50
C GLN A 46 -0.24 -14.39 -7.53
N PRO A 47 1.06 -14.42 -7.15
CA PRO A 47 2.15 -14.04 -8.04
C PRO A 47 2.15 -14.84 -9.36
N ALA A 48 1.67 -16.09 -9.34
CA ALA A 48 1.54 -16.90 -10.55
C ALA A 48 0.51 -16.33 -11.54
N LEU A 49 -0.67 -15.91 -11.08
CA LEU A 49 -1.71 -15.37 -11.96
C LEU A 49 -1.33 -14.00 -12.53
N ASP A 50 -0.68 -13.14 -11.74
CA ASP A 50 -0.23 -11.83 -12.22
C ASP A 50 0.82 -11.96 -13.32
N ILE A 51 1.78 -12.89 -13.17
CA ILE A 51 2.78 -13.18 -14.21
C ILE A 51 2.10 -13.73 -15.48
N LEU A 52 1.12 -14.62 -15.35
CA LEU A 52 0.38 -15.15 -16.50
C LEU A 52 -0.37 -14.03 -17.24
N LYS A 53 -1.03 -13.14 -16.51
CA LYS A 53 -1.78 -12.01 -17.08
C LYS A 53 -0.87 -11.01 -17.78
N GLU A 54 0.29 -10.72 -17.20
CA GLU A 54 1.27 -9.82 -17.81
C GLU A 54 1.81 -10.38 -19.14
N ARG A 55 2.12 -11.69 -19.19
CA ARG A 55 2.62 -12.35 -20.40
C ARG A 55 1.55 -12.50 -21.48
N TYR A 56 0.31 -12.76 -21.10
CA TYR A 56 -0.83 -12.74 -22.02
C TYR A 56 -1.02 -11.34 -22.63
N ALA A 57 -0.96 -10.28 -21.80
CA ALA A 57 -1.07 -8.89 -22.28
C ALA A 57 0.09 -8.48 -23.20
N LYS A 58 1.29 -9.02 -22.98
CA LYS A 58 2.45 -8.87 -23.87
C LYS A 58 2.35 -9.70 -25.16
N GLY A 59 1.40 -10.63 -25.25
CA GLY A 59 1.25 -11.55 -26.38
C GLY A 59 2.27 -12.68 -26.40
N GLU A 60 2.97 -12.95 -25.29
CA GLU A 60 3.93 -14.04 -25.17
C GLU A 60 3.24 -15.41 -24.99
N ILE A 61 1.99 -15.41 -24.55
CA ILE A 61 1.17 -16.60 -24.29
C ILE A 61 -0.15 -16.45 -25.04
N ASP A 62 -0.55 -17.51 -25.75
CA ASP A 62 -1.85 -17.58 -26.41
C ASP A 62 -2.99 -17.83 -25.42
N ARG A 63 -4.22 -17.49 -25.80
CA ARG A 63 -5.39 -17.62 -24.94
C ARG A 63 -5.59 -19.05 -24.43
N GLU A 64 -5.44 -20.07 -25.27
CA GLU A 64 -5.62 -21.47 -24.86
C GLU A 64 -4.64 -21.85 -23.74
N LYS A 65 -3.39 -21.44 -23.90
CA LYS A 65 -2.31 -21.73 -22.97
C LYS A 65 -2.44 -20.95 -21.65
N TYR A 66 -2.98 -19.74 -21.71
CA TYR A 66 -3.32 -18.96 -20.53
C TYR A 66 -4.44 -19.63 -19.72
N GLU A 67 -5.53 -20.07 -20.40
CA GLU A 67 -6.67 -20.73 -19.73
C GLU A 67 -6.26 -22.05 -19.07
N GLU A 68 -5.40 -22.85 -19.72
CA GLU A 68 -4.84 -24.08 -19.14
C GLU A 68 -4.05 -23.81 -17.85
N MET A 69 -3.13 -22.83 -17.88
CA MET A 69 -2.29 -22.49 -16.74
C MET A 69 -3.08 -21.85 -15.58
N VAL A 70 -4.10 -21.05 -15.89
CA VAL A 70 -5.00 -20.49 -14.86
C VAL A 70 -5.77 -21.61 -14.16
N ASN A 71 -6.27 -22.59 -14.91
CA ASN A 71 -7.00 -23.72 -14.35
C ASN A 71 -6.10 -24.59 -13.46
N ASP A 72 -4.85 -24.84 -13.88
CA ASP A 72 -3.86 -25.57 -13.09
C ASP A 72 -3.52 -24.86 -11.78
N VAL A 73 -3.31 -23.53 -11.82
CA VAL A 73 -3.00 -22.71 -10.63
C VAL A 73 -4.18 -22.62 -9.66
N LEU A 74 -5.43 -22.69 -10.14
CA LEU A 74 -6.64 -22.64 -9.31
C LEU A 74 -7.10 -24.02 -8.82
N ALA A 75 -6.60 -25.10 -9.41
CA ALA A 75 -6.94 -26.48 -9.04
C ALA A 75 -6.16 -27.03 -7.84
N VAL A 76 -5.23 -26.24 -7.27
CA VAL A 76 -4.45 -26.54 -6.05
C VAL A 76 -5.21 -26.12 -4.79
#